data_AF-A0A644YME5-F1
#
_entry.id   AF-A0A644YME5-F1
#
_cell.length_a   1.000
_cell.length_b   1.000
_cell.length_c   1.000
_cell.angle_alpha   90.00
_cell.angle_beta   90.00
_cell.angle_gamma   90.00
#
_symmetry.space_group_name_H-M   'P 1'
#
loop_
_entity.id
_entity.type
_entity.pdbx_description
1 polymer ?
#
loop_
_entity_poly.entity_id
_entity_poly.type
_entity_poly.pdbx_seq_one_letter_code
_entity_poly.pdbx_strand_id
1 'polypeptide(L)'
;MGEDVPKDIQTALQFLTAAAEQGNQYAQYTLGKLYLMGKDVPKDKETAVRWFTLSAAQGNIYAQFFLGHIDDFKDPSVLLAGTRLLHHMSRVFADNAPPLKPPGQRTDRKLLRKLREKKQAQGHARDDHEQTMSL
;
A
#
# COMPACT_ATOMS: atom_id res chain seq x y z
N MET A 1 26.77 1.65 -44.12
CA MET A 1 27.11 0.70 -43.05
C MET A 1 27.25 1.52 -41.80
N GLY A 2 26.44 1.28 -40.76
CA GLY A 2 26.59 1.98 -39.50
C GLY A 2 27.76 1.34 -38.76
N GLU A 3 28.87 2.05 -38.64
CA GLU A 3 29.99 1.61 -37.83
C GLU A 3 29.53 1.52 -36.37
N ASP A 4 29.75 0.36 -35.74
CA ASP A 4 29.57 0.19 -34.31
C ASP A 4 30.57 1.12 -33.60
N VAL A 5 30.09 2.28 -33.17
CA VAL A 5 30.87 3.20 -32.35
C VAL A 5 31.07 2.55 -30.98
N PRO A 6 32.31 2.32 -30.54
CA PRO A 6 32.56 1.74 -29.23
C PRO A 6 31.96 2.63 -28.14
N LYS A 7 31.21 2.02 -27.23
CA LYS A 7 30.53 2.73 -26.13
C LYS A 7 31.58 3.35 -25.19
N ASP A 8 31.85 4.64 -25.34
CA ASP A 8 32.73 5.38 -24.45
C ASP A 8 31.96 5.85 -23.20
N ILE A 9 31.89 4.94 -22.22
CA ILE A 9 31.19 5.16 -20.96
C ILE A 9 31.85 6.29 -20.15
N GLN A 10 33.18 6.42 -20.19
CA GLN A 10 33.89 7.42 -19.39
C GLN A 10 33.61 8.83 -19.90
N THR A 11 33.71 9.04 -21.21
CA THR A 11 33.39 10.34 -21.80
C THR A 11 31.92 10.71 -21.59
N ALA A 12 31.00 9.74 -21.71
CA ALA A 12 29.58 9.96 -21.41
C ALA A 12 29.35 10.37 -19.94
N LEU A 13 30.04 9.75 -18.99
CA LEU A 13 29.96 10.11 -17.57
C LEU A 13 30.50 11.51 -17.29
N GLN A 14 31.59 11.92 -17.94
CA GLN A 14 32.15 13.27 -17.79
C GLN A 14 31.15 14.33 -18.25
N PHE A 15 30.59 14.20 -19.45
CA PHE A 15 29.59 15.15 -19.95
C PHE A 15 28.32 15.16 -19.09
N LEU A 16 27.87 13.99 -18.64
CA LEU A 16 26.68 13.89 -17.79
C LEU A 16 26.92 14.55 -16.42
N THR A 17 28.11 14.38 -15.85
CA THR A 17 28.52 15.01 -14.59
C THR A 17 28.57 16.52 -14.74
N ALA A 18 29.23 17.03 -15.79
CA ALA A 18 29.28 18.47 -16.06
C ALA A 18 27.88 19.09 -16.21
N ALA A 19 26.96 18.42 -16.93
CA ALA A 19 25.59 18.88 -17.07
C ALA A 19 24.81 18.84 -15.73
N ALA A 20 25.01 17.80 -14.93
CA ALA A 20 24.37 17.66 -13.63
C ALA A 20 24.85 18.71 -12.63
N GLU A 21 26.14 19.04 -12.64
CA GLU A 21 26.74 20.11 -11.84
C GLU A 21 26.25 21.50 -12.25
N GLN A 22 25.95 21.70 -13.53
CA GLN A 22 25.29 22.91 -14.04
C GLN A 22 23.79 22.98 -13.69
N GLY A 23 23.28 22.04 -12.89
CA GLY A 23 21.90 22.04 -12.44
C GLY A 23 20.93 21.35 -13.39
N ASN A 24 21.37 20.66 -14.44
CA ASN A 24 20.43 19.96 -15.32
C ASN A 24 19.74 18.80 -14.56
N GLN A 25 18.45 18.97 -14.26
CA GLN A 25 17.66 17.98 -13.52
C GLN A 25 17.62 16.60 -14.17
N TYR A 26 17.66 16.50 -15.50
CA TYR A 26 17.64 15.23 -16.23
C TYR A 26 19.00 14.53 -16.16
N ALA A 27 20.10 15.28 -16.21
CA ALA A 27 21.43 14.75 -16.03
C ALA A 27 21.63 14.23 -14.59
N GLN A 28 21.18 14.99 -13.59
CA GLN A 28 21.18 14.55 -12.18
C GLN A 28 20.37 13.26 -11.99
N TYR A 29 19.15 13.19 -12.55
CA TYR A 29 18.35 11.96 -12.53
C TYR A 29 19.08 10.77 -13.17
N THR A 30 19.73 11.00 -14.32
CA THR A 30 20.45 9.95 -15.05
C THR A 30 21.66 9.44 -14.27
N LEU A 31 22.44 10.33 -13.64
CA LEU A 31 23.54 9.93 -12.74
C LEU A 31 23.01 9.13 -11.57
N GLY A 32 21.92 9.58 -10.94
CA GLY A 32 21.27 8.85 -9.86
C GLY A 32 20.93 7.42 -10.26
N LYS A 33 20.35 7.25 -11.45
CA LYS A 33 20.01 5.93 -11.99
C LYS A 33 21.24 5.08 -12.30
N LEU A 34 22.31 5.65 -12.86
CA LEU A 34 23.55 4.93 -13.16
C LEU A 34 24.19 4.35 -11.89
N TYR A 35 24.34 5.18 -10.85
CA TYR A 35 24.89 4.74 -9.57
C TYR A 35 23.97 3.76 -8.83
N LEU A 36 22.64 3.87 -8.98
CA LEU A 36 21.70 2.92 -8.38
C LEU A 36 21.76 1.53 -9.05
N MET A 37 21.88 1.50 -10.38
CA MET A 37 21.88 0.27 -11.17
C MET A 37 23.21 -0.47 -11.11
N GLY A 38 24.34 0.24 -11.05
CA GLY A 38 25.64 -0.39 -10.93
C GLY A 38 26.14 -1.13 -12.19
N LYS A 39 25.52 -0.89 -13.37
CA LYS A 39 25.82 -1.65 -14.61
C LYS A 39 27.08 -1.16 -15.30
N ASP A 40 27.20 0.15 -15.44
CA ASP A 40 28.29 0.82 -16.16
C ASP A 40 29.26 1.54 -15.19
N VAL A 41 28.87 1.71 -13.93
CA VAL A 41 29.64 2.29 -12.82
C VAL A 41 29.47 1.43 -11.58
N PRO A 42 30.42 1.43 -10.62
CA PRO A 42 30.20 0.80 -9.32
C PRO A 42 28.91 1.29 -8.66
N LYS A 43 28.12 0.37 -8.12
CA LYS A 43 26.87 0.70 -7.44
C LYS A 43 27.17 1.53 -6.20
N ASP A 44 26.55 2.70 -6.11
CA ASP A 44 26.66 3.59 -4.96
C ASP A 44 25.29 4.22 -4.68
N LYS A 45 24.62 3.70 -3.64
CA LYS A 45 23.28 4.16 -3.27
C LYS A 45 23.32 5.59 -2.71
N GLU A 46 24.35 5.95 -1.95
CA GLU A 46 24.42 7.28 -1.32
C GLU A 46 24.59 8.35 -2.38
N THR A 47 25.49 8.11 -3.34
CA THR A 47 25.65 9.01 -4.50
C THR A 47 24.38 9.06 -5.34
N ALA A 48 23.68 7.94 -5.52
CA ALA A 48 22.40 7.92 -6.22
C ALA A 48 21.34 8.80 -5.54
N VAL A 49 21.17 8.66 -4.20
CA VAL A 49 20.24 9.47 -3.40
C VAL A 49 20.56 10.96 -3.51
N ARG A 50 21.85 11.32 -3.45
CA ARG A 50 22.29 12.72 -3.56
C ARG A 50 21.83 13.32 -4.89
N TRP A 51 22.10 12.63 -5.99
CA TRP A 51 21.71 13.11 -7.32
C TRP A 51 20.20 13.15 -7.54
N PHE A 52 19.47 12.14 -7.07
CA PHE A 52 18.01 12.18 -7.13
C PHE A 52 17.42 13.31 -6.28
N THR A 53 17.97 13.58 -5.10
CA THR A 53 17.52 14.69 -4.24
C THR A 53 17.67 16.04 -4.96
N LEU A 54 18.81 16.28 -5.60
CA LEU A 54 19.04 17.51 -6.38
C LEU A 54 18.05 17.62 -7.55
N SER A 55 17.82 16.51 -8.26
CA SER A 55 16.87 16.47 -9.39
C SER A 55 15.42 16.69 -8.94
N ALA A 56 15.03 16.05 -7.85
CA ALA A 56 13.70 16.14 -7.25
C ALA A 56 13.39 17.54 -6.71
N ALA A 57 14.39 18.23 -6.15
CA ALA A 57 14.27 19.61 -5.70
C ALA A 57 13.94 20.59 -6.83
N GLN A 58 14.23 20.22 -8.09
CA GLN A 58 13.90 20.98 -9.29
C GLN A 58 12.56 20.57 -9.93
N GLY A 59 11.80 19.68 -9.28
CA GLY A 59 10.50 19.22 -9.77
C GLY A 59 10.55 17.97 -10.66
N ASN A 60 11.69 17.26 -10.73
CA ASN A 60 11.75 16.02 -11.49
C ASN A 60 10.93 14.91 -10.80
N ILE A 61 9.76 14.61 -11.36
CA ILE A 61 8.84 13.59 -10.83
C ILE A 61 9.43 12.18 -10.81
N TYR A 62 10.32 11.86 -11.75
CA TYR A 62 10.97 10.55 -11.80
C TYR A 62 11.96 10.41 -10.65
N ALA A 63 12.75 11.45 -10.37
CA ALA A 63 13.65 11.45 -9.24
C ALA A 63 12.90 11.36 -7.89
N GLN A 64 11.77 12.06 -7.76
CA GLN A 64 10.88 11.93 -6.58
C GLN A 64 10.35 10.50 -6.42
N PHE A 65 9.88 9.90 -7.51
CA PHE A 65 9.42 8.51 -7.51
C PHE A 65 10.52 7.54 -7.05
N PHE A 66 11.73 7.67 -7.59
CA PHE A 66 12.86 6.81 -7.22
C PHE A 66 13.28 6.99 -5.77
N LEU A 67 13.26 8.22 -5.22
CA LEU A 67 13.53 8.45 -3.80
C LEU A 67 12.49 7.76 -2.90
N GLY A 68 11.21 7.85 -3.26
CA GLY A 68 10.12 7.23 -2.50
C GLY A 68 10.16 5.69 -2.49
N HIS A 69 10.74 5.08 -3.55
CA HIS A 69 10.78 3.63 -3.72
C HIS A 69 12.20 3.07 -3.64
N ILE A 70 13.19 3.83 -3.15
CA ILE A 70 14.59 3.42 -3.18
C ILE A 70 14.87 2.16 -2.36
N ASP A 71 14.03 1.89 -1.36
CA ASP A 71 14.08 0.69 -0.52
C ASP A 71 13.23 -0.46 -1.07
N ASP A 72 12.32 -0.21 -2.01
CA ASP A 72 11.57 -1.25 -2.70
C ASP A 72 12.39 -1.87 -3.84
N PHE A 73 13.38 -1.15 -4.37
CA PHE A 73 14.42 -1.70 -5.28
C PHE A 73 15.52 -2.49 -4.55
N LYS A 74 15.38 -2.68 -3.22
CA LYS A 74 16.22 -3.61 -2.48
C LYS A 74 15.71 -5.02 -2.82
N ASP A 75 16.61 -5.98 -3.03
CA ASP A 75 16.26 -7.38 -2.74
C ASP A 75 15.70 -7.36 -1.31
N PRO A 76 14.38 -7.59 -1.12
CA PRO A 76 13.83 -7.51 0.21
C PRO A 76 14.59 -8.58 0.98
N SER A 77 15.22 -8.18 2.08
CA SER A 77 15.69 -9.20 3.01
C SER A 77 14.50 -10.12 3.24
N VAL A 78 14.68 -11.42 3.08
CA VAL A 78 13.59 -12.40 3.20
C VAL A 78 12.78 -12.15 4.46
N LEU A 79 13.45 -11.66 5.50
CA LEU A 79 12.87 -11.14 6.74
C LEU A 79 11.85 -10.00 6.53
N LEU A 80 12.19 -8.93 5.80
CA LEU A 80 11.30 -7.80 5.54
C LEU A 80 10.13 -8.20 4.62
N ALA A 81 10.37 -9.06 3.63
CA ALA A 81 9.29 -9.63 2.84
C ALA A 81 8.35 -10.46 3.73
N GLY A 82 8.91 -11.29 4.61
CA GLY A 82 8.16 -12.10 5.58
C GLY A 82 7.31 -11.26 6.52
N THR A 83 7.83 -10.16 7.07
CA THR A 83 7.06 -9.30 7.99
C THR A 83 5.96 -8.54 7.26
N ARG A 84 6.20 -8.02 6.04
CA ARG A 84 5.17 -7.39 5.20
C ARG A 84 4.05 -8.36 4.85
N LEU A 85 4.39 -9.61 4.49
CA LEU A 85 3.42 -10.68 4.23
C LEU A 85 2.60 -11.00 5.48
N LEU A 86 3.24 -11.25 6.63
CA LEU A 86 2.54 -11.54 7.89
C LEU A 86 1.58 -10.41 8.29
N HIS A 87 2.00 -9.16 8.14
CA HIS A 87 1.15 -8.01 8.45
C HIS A 87 -0.05 -7.91 7.48
N HIS A 88 0.16 -8.12 6.18
CA HIS A 88 -0.92 -8.13 5.20
C HIS A 88 -1.92 -9.27 5.47
N MET A 89 -1.42 -10.49 5.71
CA MET A 89 -2.25 -11.65 6.03
C MET A 89 -3.05 -11.44 7.32
N SER A 90 -2.44 -10.85 8.36
CA SER A 90 -3.14 -10.53 9.60
C SER A 90 -4.31 -9.56 9.37
N ARG A 91 -4.18 -8.59 8.45
CA ARG A 91 -5.27 -7.69 8.07
C ARG A 91 -6.38 -8.43 7.32
N VAL A 92 -6.01 -9.22 6.32
CA VAL A 92 -6.98 -10.03 5.54
C VAL A 92 -7.76 -10.98 6.46
N PHE A 93 -7.09 -11.62 7.43
CA PHE A 93 -7.76 -12.48 8.38
C PHE A 93 -8.59 -11.72 9.42
N ALA A 94 -8.19 -10.52 9.83
CA ALA A 94 -9.02 -9.69 10.71
C ALA A 94 -10.32 -9.24 10.02
N ASP A 95 -10.24 -8.89 8.73
CA ASP A 95 -11.39 -8.47 7.93
C ASP A 95 -12.31 -9.64 7.56
N ASN A 96 -11.78 -10.87 7.50
CA ASN A 96 -12.53 -12.09 7.21
C ASN A 96 -12.85 -12.95 8.46
N ALA A 97 -12.41 -12.55 9.66
CA ALA A 97 -12.73 -13.27 10.89
C ALA A 97 -14.18 -12.97 11.29
N PRO A 98 -14.99 -14.00 11.63
CA PRO A 98 -16.28 -13.75 12.24
C PRO A 98 -16.08 -12.97 13.56
N PRO A 99 -16.95 -12.00 13.89
CA PRO A 99 -16.77 -11.17 15.08
C PRO A 99 -16.61 -12.06 16.31
N LEU A 100 -15.47 -11.93 16.99
CA LEU A 100 -15.19 -12.62 18.24
C LEU A 100 -16.28 -12.24 19.25
N LYS A 101 -17.20 -13.18 19.53
CA LYS A 101 -18.17 -12.99 20.61
C LYS A 101 -17.39 -12.90 21.93
N PRO A 102 -17.55 -11.83 22.71
CA PRO A 102 -16.86 -11.70 23.98
C PRO A 102 -17.24 -12.86 24.92
N PRO A 103 -16.28 -13.38 25.71
CA PRO A 103 -16.55 -14.49 26.62
C PRO A 103 -17.42 -13.97 27.77
N GLY A 104 -18.70 -14.34 27.77
CA GLY A 104 -19.59 -13.98 28.88
C GLY A 104 -21.08 -13.94 28.58
N GLN A 105 -21.52 -14.00 27.33
CA GLN A 105 -22.96 -13.98 27.05
C GLN A 105 -23.56 -15.38 27.15
N ARG A 106 -23.71 -15.87 28.39
CA ARG A 106 -24.65 -16.94 28.71
C ARG A 106 -26.04 -16.42 28.38
N THR A 107 -26.48 -16.59 27.13
CA THR A 107 -27.84 -16.23 26.71
C THR A 107 -28.78 -17.07 27.55
N ASP A 108 -29.45 -16.45 28.51
CA ASP A 108 -30.41 -17.12 29.36
C ASP A 108 -31.65 -17.43 28.50
N ARG A 109 -31.59 -18.58 27.82
CA ARG A 109 -32.63 -19.07 26.87
C ARG A 109 -34.01 -19.10 27.54
N LYS A 110 -34.04 -19.23 28.87
CA LYS A 110 -35.27 -19.15 29.67
C LYS A 110 -35.85 -17.74 29.72
N LEU A 111 -35.02 -16.70 29.88
CA LEU A 111 -35.47 -15.31 29.89
C LEU A 111 -36.06 -14.90 28.53
N LEU A 112 -35.42 -15.30 27.44
CA LEU A 112 -35.92 -15.06 26.08
C LEU A 112 -37.24 -15.77 25.80
N ARG A 113 -37.42 -16.99 26.31
CA ARG A 113 -38.68 -17.74 26.18
C ARG A 113 -39.82 -17.07 26.95
N LYS A 114 -39.55 -16.65 28.20
CA LYS A 114 -40.52 -15.91 29.02
C LYS A 114 -40.91 -14.56 28.39
N LEU A 115 -39.96 -13.86 27.77
CA LEU A 115 -40.24 -12.60 27.08
C LEU A 115 -41.13 -12.82 25.84
N ARG A 116 -40.97 -13.96 25.16
CA ARG A 116 -41.79 -14.34 24.01
C ARG A 116 -43.21 -14.76 24.43
N GLU A 117 -43.34 -15.55 25.49
CA GLU A 117 -44.63 -15.94 26.08
C GLU A 117 -45.39 -14.71 26.60
N LYS A 118 -44.69 -13.75 27.23
CA LYS A 118 -45.30 -12.48 27.66
C LYS A 118 -45.80 -11.63 26.49
N LYS A 119 -45.05 -11.56 25.38
CA LYS A 119 -45.47 -10.84 24.17
C LYS A 119 -46.66 -11.50 23.48
N GLN A 120 -46.78 -12.83 23.54
CA GLN A 120 -47.94 -13.56 23.01
C GLN A 120 -49.18 -13.39 23.89
N ALA A 121 -49.02 -13.38 25.22
CA ALA A 121 -50.12 -13.13 26.15
C ALA A 121 -50.61 -11.67 26.13
N GLN A 122 -49.77 -10.72 25.75
CA GLN A 122 -50.13 -9.30 25.61
C GLN A 122 -50.74 -8.95 24.23
N GLY A 123 -50.90 -9.92 23.33
CA GLY A 123 -51.39 -9.73 21.95
C GLY A 123 -52.87 -10.08 21.73
N HIS A 124 -53.73 -10.05 22.75
CA HIS A 124 -55.16 -10.29 22.55
C HIS A 124 -56.03 -9.41 23.47
N ALA A 125 -56.15 -8.14 23.10
CA ALA A 125 -57.27 -7.28 23.51
C ALA A 125 -57.37 -6.09 22.55
N ARG A 126 -58.61 -5.83 22.10
CA ARG A 126 -59.14 -4.79 21.18
C ARG A 126 -59.28 -5.22 19.71
N ASP A 127 -60.45 -5.18 19.09
CA ASP A 127 -61.78 -4.74 19.51
C ASP A 127 -62.84 -5.53 18.69
N ASP A 128 -63.95 -5.84 19.34
CA ASP A 128 -65.20 -6.26 18.71
C ASP A 128 -65.81 -5.09 17.91
N HIS A 129 -66.68 -5.47 16.96
CA HIS A 129 -67.61 -4.67 16.15
C HIS A 129 -67.12 -4.31 14.73
N GLU A 130 -67.64 -5.03 13.74
CA GLU A 130 -68.66 -4.43 12.85
C GLU A 130 -69.52 -5.53 12.19
N GLN A 131 -70.82 -5.44 12.43
CA GLN A 131 -71.88 -6.14 11.71
C GLN A 131 -72.01 -5.55 10.31
N THR A 132 -72.21 -6.39 9.29
CA THR A 132 -73.33 -6.22 8.33
C THR A 132 -73.60 -7.53 7.58
N MET A 133 -74.81 -8.05 7.76
CA MET A 133 -75.46 -9.05 6.90
C MET A 133 -75.92 -8.43 5.57
N SER A 134 -75.87 -9.22 4.48
CA SER A 134 -76.84 -9.33 3.36
C SER A 134 -76.11 -10.01 2.19
N LEU A 135 -76.60 -11.03 1.48
CA LEU A 135 -77.90 -11.69 1.37
C LEU A 135 -77.69 -13.21 1.29
#